data_AF-A0A7S3EQW0-F1
#
_entry.id   AF-A0A7S3EQW0-F1
#
_cell.length_a   1.000
_cell.length_b   1.000
_cell.length_c   1.000
_cell.angle_alpha   90.00
_cell.angle_beta   90.00
_cell.angle_gamma   90.00
#
_symmetry.space_group_name_H-M   'P 1'
#
loop_
_entity.id
_entity.type
_entity.pdbx_description
1 polymer ?
#
loop_
_entity_poly.entity_id
_entity_poly.type
_entity_poly.pdbx_seq_one_letter_code
_entity_poly.pdbx_strand_id
1 'polypeptide(L)'
;VSKGSSDGDHPGNSNEGPSVVGSSYRGGASSMGMGSDGWAKPEWQLINDRVEANPVEAERRLQLLRQLAASVGAPPALLESAFLRGCLRAKKQDPQKAAALVKSYESFRQKAGWTTTRSVSAAELRPELQ
;
A
#
# COMPACT_ATOMS: atom_id res chain seq x y z
N VAL A 1 -39.11 -39.39 37.71
CA VAL A 1 -40.39 -40.03 37.37
C VAL A 1 -40.88 -39.51 36.02
N SER A 2 -41.60 -40.35 35.27
CA SER A 2 -42.34 -40.20 34.01
C SER A 2 -42.93 -38.81 33.66
N LYS A 3 -43.31 -38.44 32.40
CA LYS A 3 -43.15 -38.95 31.00
C LYS A 3 -43.79 -37.91 30.03
N GLY A 4 -43.51 -38.00 28.71
CA GLY A 4 -44.23 -37.30 27.60
C GLY A 4 -43.25 -36.60 26.64
N SER A 5 -43.05 -36.92 25.33
CA SER A 5 -43.96 -37.26 24.20
C SER A 5 -44.98 -36.15 23.89
N SER A 6 -45.30 -35.75 22.64
CA SER A 6 -44.86 -36.11 21.27
C SER A 6 -45.50 -35.12 20.25
N ASP A 7 -45.16 -34.96 18.96
CA ASP A 7 -43.96 -35.16 18.10
C ASP A 7 -44.22 -34.47 16.71
N GLY A 8 -43.21 -34.33 15.82
CA GLY A 8 -43.33 -33.87 14.41
C GLY A 8 -42.95 -32.39 14.11
N ASP A 9 -42.57 -31.98 12.90
CA ASP A 9 -42.25 -32.75 11.68
C ASP A 9 -41.34 -31.93 10.71
N HIS A 10 -40.45 -32.61 9.99
CA HIS A 10 -39.61 -32.09 8.89
C HIS A 10 -39.40 -33.29 7.95
N PRO A 11 -39.61 -33.16 6.62
CA PRO A 11 -38.50 -32.67 5.80
C PRO A 11 -38.89 -31.93 4.51
N GLY A 12 -37.92 -31.26 3.89
CA GLY A 12 -38.06 -30.57 2.60
C GLY A 12 -36.74 -30.47 1.83
N ASN A 13 -36.11 -31.61 1.58
CA ASN A 13 -34.89 -31.69 0.76
C ASN A 13 -35.25 -31.70 -0.73
N SER A 14 -34.63 -30.83 -1.53
CA SER A 14 -34.53 -31.00 -2.98
C SER A 14 -33.23 -30.37 -3.48
N ASN A 15 -32.51 -31.15 -4.27
CA ASN A 15 -31.11 -30.95 -4.62
C ASN A 15 -31.00 -30.99 -6.14
N GLU A 16 -30.83 -29.83 -6.78
CA GLU A 16 -30.66 -29.73 -8.22
C GLU A 16 -29.40 -28.92 -8.57
N GLY A 17 -28.50 -29.61 -9.27
CA GLY A 17 -27.22 -29.09 -9.76
C GLY A 17 -27.32 -28.34 -11.09
N PRO A 18 -26.18 -28.01 -11.71
CA PRO A 18 -26.07 -26.85 -12.58
C PRO A 18 -26.44 -27.11 -14.04
N SER A 19 -26.75 -26.04 -14.77
CA SER A 19 -26.61 -26.02 -16.24
C SER A 19 -26.03 -24.71 -16.73
N VAL A 20 -25.02 -24.85 -17.58
CA VAL A 20 -24.31 -23.80 -18.31
C VAL A 20 -25.00 -23.51 -19.65
N VAL A 21 -24.54 -22.44 -20.31
CA VAL A 21 -24.82 -21.98 -21.69
C VAL A 21 -25.92 -20.91 -21.84
N GLY A 22 -25.55 -19.79 -22.44
CA GLY A 22 -26.44 -18.64 -22.62
C GLY A 22 -25.74 -17.33 -23.00
N SER A 23 -24.70 -17.37 -23.85
CA SER A 23 -24.11 -16.13 -24.38
C SER A 23 -25.14 -15.36 -25.19
N SER A 24 -25.59 -14.21 -24.67
CA SER A 24 -26.34 -13.21 -25.43
C SER A 24 -25.64 -11.87 -25.33
N TYR A 25 -24.74 -11.64 -26.28
CA TYR A 25 -24.29 -10.30 -26.62
C TYR A 25 -25.49 -9.56 -27.25
N ARG A 26 -26.11 -8.64 -26.50
CA ARG A 26 -27.04 -7.69 -27.10
C ARG A 26 -26.57 -6.29 -26.74
N GLY A 27 -26.01 -5.61 -27.73
CA GLY A 27 -25.45 -4.27 -27.57
C GLY A 27 -26.52 -3.29 -27.10
N GLY A 28 -26.33 -2.73 -25.92
CA GLY A 28 -26.99 -1.53 -25.44
C GLY A 28 -25.94 -0.44 -25.27
N ALA A 29 -25.63 0.28 -26.35
CA ALA A 29 -24.73 1.43 -26.31
C ALA A 29 -25.44 2.64 -25.67
N SER A 30 -25.83 2.50 -24.40
CA SER A 30 -26.26 3.61 -23.58
C SER A 30 -25.05 4.47 -23.24
N SER A 31 -24.87 5.52 -24.04
CA SER A 31 -23.95 6.63 -23.80
C SER A 31 -24.28 7.32 -22.48
N MET A 32 -23.89 6.73 -21.36
CA MET A 32 -23.72 7.44 -20.10
C MET A 32 -22.36 8.13 -20.15
N GLY A 33 -22.36 9.40 -20.57
CA GLY A 33 -21.23 10.28 -20.36
C GLY A 33 -20.98 10.38 -18.87
N MET A 34 -19.97 9.65 -18.37
CA MET A 34 -19.49 9.80 -17.00
C MET A 34 -18.83 11.18 -16.92
N GLY A 35 -19.58 12.16 -16.44
CA GLY A 35 -19.02 13.45 -16.07
C GLY A 35 -17.85 13.23 -15.11
N SER A 36 -16.70 13.81 -15.42
CA SER A 36 -15.47 13.68 -14.63
C SER A 36 -15.52 14.51 -13.34
N ASP A 37 -16.70 14.56 -12.72
CA ASP A 37 -17.01 15.41 -11.58
C ASP A 37 -16.73 14.68 -10.26
N GLY A 38 -15.77 15.20 -9.52
CA GLY A 38 -15.89 15.19 -8.06
C GLY A 38 -15.40 13.95 -7.31
N TRP A 39 -14.43 13.18 -7.80
CA TRP A 39 -13.54 12.44 -6.89
C TRP A 39 -12.71 13.46 -6.10
N ALA A 40 -13.28 13.97 -5.01
CA ALA A 40 -12.63 14.93 -4.13
C ALA A 40 -11.26 14.38 -3.71
N LYS A 41 -10.20 15.15 -3.95
CA LYS A 41 -8.82 14.74 -3.61
C LYS A 41 -8.79 14.26 -2.15
N PRO A 42 -8.28 13.06 -1.86
CA PRO A 42 -8.20 12.59 -0.49
C PRO A 42 -7.36 13.55 0.35
N GLU A 43 -7.73 13.72 1.62
CA GLU A 43 -7.16 14.72 2.53
C GLU A 43 -5.61 14.74 2.54
N TRP A 44 -4.97 13.56 2.48
CA TRP A 44 -3.51 13.44 2.44
C TRP A 44 -2.89 14.08 1.19
N GLN A 45 -3.59 14.07 0.06
CA GLN A 45 -3.14 14.65 -1.19
C GLN A 45 -3.27 16.18 -1.14
N LEU A 46 -4.34 16.71 -0.56
CA LEU A 46 -4.48 18.16 -0.30
C LEU A 46 -3.40 18.68 0.66
N ILE A 47 -2.99 17.89 1.66
CA ILE A 47 -1.86 18.22 2.55
C ILE A 47 -0.54 18.22 1.78
N ASN A 48 -0.29 17.23 0.93
CA ASN A 48 0.90 17.19 0.08
C ASN A 48 0.94 18.37 -0.89
N ASP A 49 -0.14 18.64 -1.63
CA ASP A 49 -0.25 19.78 -2.56
C ASP A 49 0.04 21.11 -1.83
N ARG A 50 -0.50 21.32 -0.63
CA ARG A 50 -0.27 22.53 0.17
C ARG A 50 1.16 22.68 0.68
N VAL A 51 1.84 21.58 0.99
CA VAL A 51 3.24 21.61 1.45
C VAL A 51 4.21 21.72 0.28
N GLU A 52 3.97 21.01 -0.84
CA GLU A 52 4.78 21.17 -2.06
C GLU A 52 4.58 22.56 -2.70
N ALA A 53 3.42 23.20 -2.52
CA ALA A 53 3.20 24.62 -2.86
C ALA A 53 3.97 25.63 -1.98
N ASN A 54 4.57 25.20 -0.85
CA ASN A 54 5.47 26.01 -0.04
C ASN A 54 6.86 25.35 0.02
N PRO A 55 7.76 25.65 -0.93
CA PRO A 55 9.06 24.99 -1.03
C PRO A 55 9.95 25.20 0.21
N VAL A 56 9.79 26.33 0.93
CA VAL A 56 10.57 26.63 2.14
C VAL A 56 10.18 25.71 3.29
N GLU A 57 8.87 25.50 3.50
CA GLU A 57 8.37 24.61 4.55
C GLU A 57 8.60 23.12 4.19
N ALA A 58 8.52 22.77 2.90
CA ALA A 58 8.89 21.44 2.42
C ALA A 58 10.38 21.11 2.68
N GLU A 59 11.29 22.03 2.34
CA GLU A 59 12.73 21.85 2.57
C GLU A 59 13.05 21.81 4.08
N ARG A 60 12.43 22.68 4.88
CA ARG A 60 12.57 22.68 6.35
C ARG A 60 12.18 21.33 6.96
N ARG A 61 11.08 20.73 6.51
CA ARG A 61 10.63 19.39 6.96
C ARG A 61 11.57 18.29 6.49
N LEU A 62 12.09 18.39 5.27
CA LEU A 62 13.08 17.46 4.73
C LEU A 62 14.39 17.49 5.54
N GLN A 63 14.88 18.69 5.86
CA GLN A 63 16.08 18.90 6.66
C GLN A 63 15.90 18.39 8.09
N LEU A 64 14.77 18.67 8.72
CA LEU A 64 14.45 18.18 10.07
C LEU A 64 14.29 16.65 10.09
N LEU A 65 13.62 16.05 9.10
CA LEU A 65 13.59 14.60 8.94
C LEU A 65 14.99 14.01 8.73
N ARG A 66 15.86 14.65 7.94
CA ARG A 66 17.24 14.19 7.72
C ARG A 66 18.05 14.17 9.02
N GLN A 67 17.89 15.18 9.88
CA GLN A 67 18.49 15.23 11.22
C GLN A 67 17.95 14.11 12.12
N LEU A 68 16.62 13.91 12.17
CA LEU A 68 16.00 12.83 12.94
C LEU A 68 16.46 11.45 12.45
N ALA A 69 16.46 11.22 11.13
CA ALA A 69 16.93 9.98 10.51
C ALA A 69 18.40 9.69 10.85
N ALA A 70 19.27 10.70 10.79
CA ALA A 70 20.66 10.55 11.23
C ALA A 70 20.76 10.23 12.73
N SER A 71 19.95 10.87 13.59
CA SER A 71 19.97 10.61 15.04
C SER A 71 19.50 9.21 15.45
N VAL A 72 18.67 8.54 14.62
CA VAL A 72 18.26 7.14 14.85
C VAL A 72 19.23 6.12 14.25
N GLY A 73 20.34 6.57 13.66
CA GLY A 73 21.39 5.72 13.08
C GLY A 73 21.19 5.35 11.61
N ALA A 74 20.24 5.97 10.89
CA ALA A 74 19.92 5.55 9.53
C ALA A 74 21.14 5.69 8.59
N PRO A 75 21.48 4.65 7.80
CA PRO A 75 22.64 4.68 6.92
C PRO A 75 22.50 5.74 5.82
N PRO A 76 23.61 6.26 5.26
CA PRO A 76 23.60 7.38 4.32
C PRO A 76 22.74 7.15 3.07
N ALA A 77 22.60 5.90 2.61
CA ALA A 77 21.71 5.52 1.52
C ALA A 77 20.20 5.74 1.83
N LEU A 78 19.82 5.86 3.09
CA LEU A 78 18.46 6.23 3.53
C LEU A 78 18.33 7.73 3.88
N LEU A 79 19.43 8.50 3.82
CA LEU A 79 19.42 9.95 3.97
C LEU A 79 19.27 10.69 2.63
N GLU A 80 19.04 9.95 1.53
CA GLU A 80 18.77 10.53 0.22
C GLU A 80 17.44 11.28 0.19
N SER A 81 17.48 12.49 -0.37
CA SER A 81 16.35 13.42 -0.42
C SER A 81 15.14 12.86 -1.18
N ALA A 82 15.31 11.90 -2.09
CA ALA A 82 14.19 11.22 -2.77
C ALA A 82 13.43 10.27 -1.83
N PHE A 83 14.15 9.40 -1.12
CA PHE A 83 13.57 8.46 -0.16
C PHE A 83 12.91 9.18 1.03
N LEU A 84 13.58 10.21 1.59
CA LEU A 84 13.03 11.00 2.69
C LEU A 84 11.75 11.76 2.28
N ARG A 85 11.67 12.33 1.06
CA ARG A 85 10.43 12.90 0.52
C ARG A 85 9.32 11.85 0.37
N GLY A 86 9.66 10.63 -0.03
CA GLY A 86 8.72 9.49 -0.02
C GLY A 86 8.16 9.21 1.37
N CYS A 87 9.02 9.16 2.40
CA CYS A 87 8.63 8.95 3.79
C CYS A 87 7.73 10.08 4.33
N LEU A 88 8.01 11.34 4.01
CA LEU A 88 7.16 12.48 4.36
C LEU A 88 5.76 12.36 3.73
N ARG A 89 5.67 12.09 2.42
CA ARG A 89 4.37 11.92 1.74
C ARG A 89 3.56 10.77 2.32
N ALA A 90 4.21 9.65 2.65
CA ALA A 90 3.56 8.50 3.30
C ALA A 90 3.05 8.78 4.72
N LYS A 91 3.55 9.83 5.39
CA LYS A 91 3.19 10.23 6.76
C LYS A 91 2.55 11.63 6.83
N LYS A 92 1.86 12.07 5.77
CA LYS A 92 1.17 13.37 5.71
C LYS A 92 2.07 14.57 6.09
N GLN A 93 3.33 14.54 5.66
CA GLN A 93 4.35 15.57 5.91
C GLN A 93 4.70 15.77 7.41
N ASP A 94 4.49 14.73 8.24
CA ASP A 94 4.92 14.66 9.65
C ASP A 94 6.35 14.07 9.74
N PRO A 95 7.36 14.87 10.13
CA PRO A 95 8.75 14.42 10.15
C PRO A 95 9.07 13.44 11.29
N GLN A 96 8.33 13.47 12.41
CA GLN A 96 8.52 12.52 13.52
C GLN A 96 8.01 11.13 13.12
N LYS A 97 6.81 11.06 12.54
CA LYS A 97 6.25 9.81 12.01
C LYS A 97 7.05 9.28 10.81
N ALA A 98 7.61 10.17 9.99
CA ALA A 98 8.50 9.78 8.90
C ALA A 98 9.83 9.22 9.43
N ALA A 99 10.44 9.80 10.47
CA ALA A 99 11.65 9.24 11.08
C ALA A 99 11.42 7.84 11.68
N ALA A 100 10.27 7.61 12.32
CA ALA A 100 9.86 6.29 12.78
C ALA A 100 9.68 5.29 11.62
N LEU A 101 9.19 5.74 10.45
CA LEU A 101 9.12 4.93 9.23
C LEU A 101 10.51 4.56 8.71
N VAL A 102 11.45 5.50 8.68
CA VAL A 102 12.85 5.24 8.28
C VAL A 102 13.48 4.17 9.18
N LYS A 103 13.35 4.31 10.51
CA LYS A 103 13.86 3.33 11.48
C LYS A 103 13.24 1.93 11.30
N SER A 104 11.92 1.88 11.02
CA SER A 104 11.22 0.62 10.74
C SER A 104 11.70 -0.02 9.43
N TYR A 105 11.92 0.77 8.39
CA TYR A 105 12.43 0.30 7.10
C TYR A 105 13.87 -0.21 7.21
N GLU A 106 14.74 0.46 7.96
CA GLU A 106 16.09 -0.03 8.24
C GLU A 106 16.06 -1.37 9.00
N SER A 107 15.26 -1.43 10.07
CA SER A 107 15.06 -2.66 10.86
C SER A 107 14.53 -3.82 9.99
N PHE A 108 13.67 -3.52 9.02
CA PHE A 108 13.21 -4.48 8.02
C PHE A 108 14.34 -4.92 7.08
N ARG A 109 15.12 -3.98 6.52
CA ARG A 109 16.25 -4.30 5.63
C ARG A 109 17.29 -5.18 6.31
N GLN A 110 17.61 -4.92 7.58
CA GLN A 110 18.50 -5.76 8.37
C GLN A 110 17.95 -7.19 8.52
N LYS A 111 16.68 -7.34 8.92
CA LYS A 111 16.01 -8.65 9.05
C LYS A 111 15.87 -9.42 7.73
N ALA A 112 15.67 -8.71 6.62
CA ALA A 112 15.51 -9.29 5.29
C ALA A 112 16.84 -9.61 4.58
N GLY A 113 18.00 -9.31 5.22
CA GLY A 113 19.31 -9.43 4.57
C GLY A 113 19.53 -8.42 3.43
N TRP A 114 18.66 -7.41 3.30
CA TRP A 114 18.75 -6.34 2.28
C TRP A 114 19.77 -5.25 2.69
N THR A 115 20.79 -5.61 3.45
CA THR A 115 21.96 -4.76 3.72
C THR A 115 22.73 -4.54 2.42
N THR A 116 23.32 -3.34 2.24
CA THR A 116 23.99 -2.94 1.00
C THR A 116 25.33 -3.67 0.80
N THR A 117 25.29 -4.95 0.44
CA THR A 117 26.47 -5.76 0.08
C THR A 117 26.09 -6.98 -0.77
N ARG A 118 25.72 -6.73 -2.03
CA ARG A 118 26.25 -7.41 -3.24
C ARG A 118 25.44 -6.93 -4.44
N SER A 119 26.08 -6.17 -5.31
CA SER A 119 25.59 -5.99 -6.68
C SER A 119 25.74 -7.33 -7.39
N VAL A 120 24.73 -8.21 -7.29
CA VAL A 120 24.78 -9.51 -7.98
C VAL A 120 24.81 -9.22 -9.47
N SER A 121 25.94 -9.50 -10.12
CA SER A 121 26.10 -9.20 -11.54
C SER A 121 25.11 -10.03 -12.37
N ALA A 122 24.71 -9.55 -13.54
CA ALA A 122 23.80 -10.30 -14.41
C ALA A 122 24.36 -11.68 -14.80
N ALA A 123 25.69 -11.81 -14.89
CA ALA A 123 26.38 -13.08 -15.12
C ALA A 123 26.25 -14.05 -13.92
N GLU A 124 26.26 -13.53 -12.70
CA GLU A 124 26.12 -14.35 -11.48
C GLU A 124 24.68 -14.83 -11.26
N LEU A 125 23.68 -14.10 -11.79
CA LEU A 125 22.28 -14.55 -11.82
C LEU A 125 21.98 -15.56 -12.94
N ARG A 126 22.83 -15.65 -13.96
CA ARG A 126 22.61 -16.49 -15.15
C ARG A 126 23.95 -17.10 -15.65
N PRO A 127 24.49 -18.11 -14.94
CA PRO A 127 25.72 -18.80 -15.37
C PRO A 127 25.58 -19.48 -16.74
N GLU A 128 24.36 -19.84 -17.13
CA GLU A 128 23.98 -20.43 -18.44
C GLU A 128 24.17 -19.49 -19.66
N LEU A 129 24.72 -18.29 -19.48
CA LEU A 129 24.94 -17.29 -20.54
C LEU A 129 26.43 -16.89 -20.71
N GLN A 130 27.35 -17.70 -20.19
CA GLN A 130 28.81 -17.56 -20.35
C GLN A 130 29.36 -18.65 -21.27
#